data_AF-A0A3L7VGU9-F1
#
_entry.id   AF-A0A3L7VGU9-F1
#
_cell.length_a   1.000
_cell.length_b   1.000
_cell.length_c   1.000
_cell.angle_alpha   90.00
_cell.angle_beta   90.00
_cell.angle_gamma   90.00
#
_symmetry.space_group_name_H-M   'P 1'
#
loop_
_entity.id
_entity.type
_entity.pdbx_description
1 polymer ?
#
loop_
_entity_poly.entity_id
_entity_poly.type
_entity_poly.pdbx_seq_one_letter_code
_entity_poly.pdbx_strand_id
1 'polypeptide(L)'
;MSLHRLPYRPDWDGLRAVAILSVLLCHAGLGFPGGFVGVDLFFVLSGFLITRLILKDLDQGSFSLAAFGERRLRRILPALGLVTVFTLVAGYLFMAPAANHALGQSAIALFALVPNFYFWWQTGYFSEEAASKPLLHTWS
;
A
#
# COMPACT_ATOMS: atom_id res chain seq x y z
N MET A 1 33.23 9.88 -16.03
CA MET A 1 31.80 10.00 -16.40
C MET A 1 31.05 10.44 -15.15
N SER A 2 30.51 11.66 -15.16
CA SER A 2 30.04 12.36 -13.96
C SER A 2 28.80 11.71 -13.34
N LEU A 3 28.87 11.48 -12.02
CA LEU A 3 27.86 10.85 -11.17
C LEU A 3 26.63 11.75 -11.01
N HIS A 4 25.68 11.74 -11.95
CA HIS A 4 24.39 12.38 -11.71
C HIS A 4 23.51 11.46 -10.86
N ARG A 5 23.48 11.70 -9.54
CA ARG A 5 22.34 11.27 -8.71
C ARG A 5 21.10 11.93 -9.31
N LEU A 6 20.02 11.15 -9.52
CA LEU A 6 18.74 11.76 -9.88
C LEU A 6 18.40 12.78 -8.78
N PRO A 7 18.26 14.07 -9.12
CA PRO A 7 17.95 15.06 -8.11
C PRO A 7 16.63 14.68 -7.46
N TYR A 8 16.58 14.78 -6.13
CA TYR A 8 15.34 14.58 -5.39
C TYR A 8 14.32 15.63 -5.84
N ARG A 9 13.09 15.18 -6.13
CA ARG A 9 12.03 15.98 -6.73
C ARG A 9 10.80 15.97 -5.80
N PRO A 10 10.74 16.90 -4.83
CA PRO A 10 9.67 16.92 -3.82
C PRO A 10 8.28 17.18 -4.42
N ASP A 11 8.22 17.78 -5.62
CA ASP A 11 7.00 17.98 -6.40
C ASP A 11 6.29 16.65 -6.72
N TRP A 12 7.03 15.58 -7.01
CA TRP A 12 6.47 14.26 -7.30
C TRP A 12 5.91 13.59 -6.05
N ASP A 13 6.55 13.84 -4.90
CA ASP A 13 6.07 13.37 -3.60
C ASP A 13 4.79 14.11 -3.21
N GLY A 14 4.74 15.42 -3.45
CA GLY A 14 3.55 16.24 -3.23
C GLY A 14 2.36 15.79 -4.08
N LEU A 15 2.56 15.55 -5.37
CA LEU A 15 1.48 15.05 -6.25
C LEU A 15 0.95 13.69 -5.80
N ARG A 16 1.85 12.78 -5.38
CA ARG A 16 1.45 11.49 -4.82
C ARG A 16 0.71 11.62 -3.50
N ALA A 17 1.11 12.56 -2.64
CA ALA A 17 0.41 12.85 -1.39
C ALA A 17 -1.00 13.37 -1.66
N VAL A 18 -1.16 14.31 -2.60
CA VAL A 18 -2.49 14.81 -3.02
C VAL A 18 -3.37 13.68 -3.55
N ALA A 19 -2.80 12.79 -4.37
CA ALA A 19 -3.51 11.64 -4.91
C ALA A 19 -4.00 10.67 -3.81
N ILE A 20 -3.18 10.40 -2.78
CA ILE A 20 -3.61 9.59 -1.63
C ILE A 20 -4.67 10.33 -0.80
N LEU A 21 -4.48 11.63 -0.55
CA LEU A 21 -5.41 12.46 0.21
C LEU A 21 -6.81 12.46 -0.43
N SER A 22 -6.91 12.57 -1.75
CA SER A 22 -8.20 12.50 -2.44
C SER A 22 -8.89 11.14 -2.26
N VAL A 23 -8.12 10.04 -2.28
CA VAL A 23 -8.65 8.69 -2.02
C VAL A 23 -9.18 8.56 -0.60
N LEU A 24 -8.41 9.05 0.39
CA LEU A 24 -8.80 9.00 1.81
C LEU A 24 -10.06 9.83 2.08
N LEU A 25 -10.13 11.06 1.57
CA LEU A 25 -11.29 11.93 1.75
C LEU A 25 -12.56 11.35 1.11
N CYS A 26 -12.40 10.75 -0.08
CA CYS A 26 -13.48 10.05 -0.75
C CYS A 26 -13.99 8.85 0.06
N HIS A 27 -13.09 8.02 0.60
CA HIS A 27 -13.48 6.87 1.44
C HIS A 27 -14.05 7.27 2.79
N ALA A 28 -13.59 8.38 3.37
CA ALA A 28 -14.09 8.90 4.65
C ALA A 28 -15.43 9.64 4.52
N GLY A 29 -15.97 9.81 3.31
CA GLY A 29 -17.19 10.58 3.07
C GLY A 29 -17.04 12.09 3.34
N LEU A 30 -15.80 12.61 3.31
CA LEU A 30 -15.45 14.00 3.64
C LEU A 30 -15.35 14.91 2.41
N GLY A 31 -15.75 14.43 1.23
CA GLY A 31 -15.70 15.17 -0.04
C GLY A 31 -14.90 14.45 -1.12
N PHE A 32 -14.54 15.17 -2.19
CA PHE A 32 -13.86 14.61 -3.38
C PHE A 32 -14.62 13.47 -4.07
N PRO A 33 -15.86 13.71 -4.57
CA PRO A 33 -16.51 12.75 -5.45
C PRO A 33 -15.62 12.52 -6.68
N GLY A 34 -15.17 11.27 -6.88
CA GLY A 34 -14.14 10.94 -7.88
C GLY A 34 -12.74 10.72 -7.34
N GLY A 35 -12.53 10.75 -6.02
CA GLY A 35 -11.22 10.56 -5.39
C GLY A 35 -10.53 9.23 -5.73
N PHE A 36 -11.25 8.24 -6.25
CA PHE A 36 -10.70 6.99 -6.78
C PHE A 36 -9.70 7.20 -7.92
N VAL A 37 -9.80 8.28 -8.72
CA VAL A 37 -8.81 8.65 -9.75
C VAL A 37 -7.43 8.91 -9.14
N GLY A 38 -7.38 9.26 -7.85
CA GLY A 38 -6.13 9.39 -7.10
C GLY A 38 -5.33 8.08 -7.05
N VAL A 39 -5.99 6.92 -7.09
CA VAL A 39 -5.32 5.62 -7.16
C VAL A 39 -4.53 5.50 -8.45
N ASP A 40 -5.16 5.78 -9.59
CA ASP A 40 -4.54 5.72 -10.92
C ASP A 40 -3.35 6.69 -11.02
N LEU A 41 -3.56 7.94 -10.56
CA LEU A 41 -2.51 8.95 -10.56
C LEU A 41 -1.31 8.54 -9.69
N PHE A 42 -1.58 8.00 -8.49
CA PHE A 42 -0.52 7.53 -7.60
C PHE A 42 0.30 6.40 -8.23
N PHE A 43 -0.37 5.43 -8.87
CA PHE A 43 0.31 4.32 -9.53
C PHE A 43 1.11 4.75 -10.75
N VAL A 44 0.58 5.64 -11.60
CA VAL A 44 1.30 6.16 -12.77
C VAL A 44 2.56 6.93 -12.34
N LEU A 45 2.44 7.85 -11.37
CA LEU A 45 3.59 8.61 -10.86
C LEU A 45 4.64 7.71 -10.21
N SER A 46 4.20 6.73 -9.42
CA SER A 46 5.10 5.77 -8.78
C SER A 46 5.78 4.87 -9.81
N GLY A 47 5.05 4.37 -10.80
CA GLY A 47 5.58 3.56 -11.89
C GLY A 47 6.65 4.30 -12.67
N PHE A 48 6.40 5.54 -13.06
CA PHE A 48 7.39 6.38 -13.74
C PHE A 48 8.67 6.56 -12.92
N LEU A 49 8.55 6.91 -11.63
CA LEU A 49 9.71 7.09 -10.74
C LEU A 49 10.50 5.78 -10.58
N ILE A 50 9.79 4.67 -10.37
CA ILE A 50 10.38 3.34 -10.22
C ILE A 50 11.16 2.96 -11.48
N THR A 51 10.55 3.10 -12.66
CA THR A 51 11.18 2.77 -13.94
C THR A 51 12.44 3.62 -14.17
N ARG A 52 12.41 4.93 -13.87
CA ARG A 52 13.61 5.76 -13.99
C ARG A 52 14.74 5.33 -13.06
N LEU A 53 14.43 4.90 -11.84
CA LEU A 53 15.42 4.37 -10.91
C LEU A 53 16.02 3.05 -11.43
N ILE A 54 15.17 2.15 -11.94
CA ILE A 54 15.62 0.88 -12.53
C ILE A 54 16.53 1.12 -13.73
N LEU A 55 16.11 1.95 -14.68
CA LEU A 55 16.90 2.27 -15.88
C LEU A 55 18.28 2.86 -15.52
N LYS A 56 18.32 3.76 -14.54
CA LYS A 56 19.57 4.31 -14.04
C LYS A 56 20.49 3.23 -13.43
N ASP A 57 19.94 2.34 -12.60
CA ASP A 57 20.72 1.25 -12.00
C ASP A 57 21.20 0.24 -13.08
N LEU A 58 20.43 0.05 -14.14
CA LEU A 58 20.80 -0.78 -15.30
C LEU A 58 21.93 -0.16 -16.12
N ASP A 59 21.84 1.15 -16.42
CA ASP A 59 22.90 1.88 -17.13
C ASP A 59 24.24 1.84 -16.36
N GLN A 60 24.18 1.68 -15.04
CA GLN A 60 25.33 1.56 -14.15
C GLN A 60 25.82 0.12 -13.96
N GLY A 61 25.12 -0.87 -14.52
CA GLY A 61 25.42 -2.29 -14.32
C GLY A 61 25.23 -2.76 -12.87
N SER A 62 24.50 -2.00 -12.03
CA SER A 62 24.34 -2.25 -10.60
C SER A 62 22.93 -2.70 -10.21
N PHE A 63 22.05 -2.91 -11.19
CA PHE A 63 20.69 -3.36 -10.92
C PHE A 63 20.64 -4.76 -10.33
N SER A 64 19.89 -4.91 -9.24
CA SER A 64 19.59 -6.20 -8.62
C SER A 64 18.13 -6.21 -8.18
N LEU A 65 17.40 -7.22 -8.62
CA LEU A 65 16.00 -7.41 -8.22
C LEU A 65 15.88 -7.64 -6.71
N ALA A 66 16.82 -8.38 -6.12
CA ALA A 66 16.88 -8.63 -4.68
C ALA A 66 17.11 -7.32 -3.91
N ALA A 67 18.10 -6.51 -4.32
CA ALA A 67 18.39 -5.24 -3.66
C ALA A 67 17.23 -4.23 -3.81
N PHE A 68 16.55 -4.25 -4.96
CA PHE A 68 15.34 -3.47 -5.20
C PHE A 68 14.19 -3.89 -4.27
N GLY A 69 13.93 -5.19 -4.14
CA GLY A 69 12.93 -5.74 -3.23
C GLY A 69 13.24 -5.42 -1.77
N GLU A 70 14.49 -5.59 -1.34
CA GLU A 70 14.96 -5.31 0.01
C GLU A 70 14.75 -3.83 0.41
N ARG A 71 15.09 -2.88 -0.48
CA ARG A 71 14.86 -1.44 -0.25
C ARG A 71 13.37 -1.14 -0.06
N ARG A 72 12.50 -1.81 -0.82
CA ARG A 72 11.04 -1.63 -0.69
C ARG A 72 10.52 -2.22 0.61
N LEU A 73 10.93 -3.44 0.95
CA LEU A 73 10.53 -4.11 2.18
C LEU A 73 10.95 -3.31 3.41
N ARG A 74 12.20 -2.83 3.47
CA ARG A 74 12.67 -1.97 4.59
C ARG A 74 11.87 -0.68 4.74
N ARG A 75 11.29 -0.17 3.65
CA ARG A 75 10.45 1.04 3.68
C ARG A 75 9.00 0.75 4.09
N ILE A 76 8.43 -0.38 3.65
CA ILE A 76 6.99 -0.69 3.81
C ILE A 76 6.72 -1.46 5.10
N LEU A 77 7.55 -2.44 5.45
CA LEU A 77 7.32 -3.34 6.59
C LEU A 77 7.19 -2.62 7.95
N PRO A 78 7.94 -1.56 8.28
CA PRO A 78 7.79 -0.90 9.59
C PRO A 78 6.39 -0.33 9.81
N ALA A 79 5.88 0.41 8.82
CA ALA A 79 4.53 0.98 8.88
C ALA A 79 3.46 -0.11 8.85
N LEU A 80 3.63 -1.12 7.98
CA LEU A 80 2.70 -2.23 7.89
C LEU A 80 2.62 -3.03 9.20
N GLY A 81 3.76 -3.32 9.81
CA GLY A 81 3.85 -4.02 11.09
C GLY A 81 3.19 -3.24 12.22
N LEU A 82 3.48 -1.93 12.33
CA LEU A 82 2.87 -1.07 13.33
C LEU A 82 1.35 -1.04 13.20
N VAL A 83 0.84 -0.78 11.99
CA VAL A 83 -0.60 -0.75 11.72
C VAL A 83 -1.24 -2.11 12.00
N THR A 84 -0.60 -3.21 11.59
CA THR A 84 -1.16 -4.56 11.81
C THR A 84 -1.23 -4.91 13.30
N VAL A 85 -0.18 -4.62 14.07
CA VAL A 85 -0.19 -4.84 15.52
C VAL A 85 -1.27 -4.00 16.19
N PHE A 86 -1.35 -2.71 15.86
CA PHE A 86 -2.37 -1.84 16.43
C PHE A 86 -3.79 -2.33 16.10
N THR A 87 -4.03 -2.73 14.85
CA THR A 87 -5.30 -3.27 14.40
C THR A 87 -5.63 -4.60 15.09
N LEU A 88 -4.66 -5.50 15.31
CA LEU A 88 -4.88 -6.74 16.06
C LEU A 88 -5.22 -6.49 17.53
N VAL A 89 -4.53 -5.54 18.17
CA VAL A 89 -4.84 -5.14 19.55
C VAL A 89 -6.25 -4.54 19.63
N ALA A 90 -6.60 -3.63 18.71
CA ALA A 90 -7.94 -3.07 18.64
C ALA A 90 -8.99 -4.16 18.36
N GLY A 91 -8.71 -5.09 17.46
CA GLY A 91 -9.57 -6.23 17.15
C GLY A 91 -9.83 -7.11 18.38
N TYR A 92 -8.79 -7.41 19.15
CA TYR A 92 -8.90 -8.17 20.39
C TYR A 92 -9.76 -7.47 21.44
N LEU A 93 -9.67 -6.14 21.56
CA LEU A 93 -10.39 -5.37 22.56
C LEU A 93 -11.86 -5.08 22.17
N PHE A 94 -12.15 -4.91 20.88
CA PHE A 94 -13.42 -4.35 20.42
C PHE A 94 -14.24 -5.26 19.50
N MET A 95 -13.66 -6.30 18.89
CA MET A 95 -14.39 -7.17 17.95
C MET A 95 -14.89 -8.47 18.59
N ALA A 96 -16.00 -9.00 18.07
CA ALA A 96 -16.49 -10.33 18.45
C ALA A 96 -15.46 -11.43 18.12
N PRO A 97 -15.42 -12.55 18.86
CA PRO A 97 -14.40 -13.59 18.70
C PRO A 97 -14.23 -14.12 17.27
N ALA A 98 -15.34 -14.35 16.56
CA ALA A 98 -15.31 -14.81 15.17
C ALA A 98 -14.67 -13.79 14.22
N ALA A 99 -14.98 -12.50 14.40
CA ALA A 99 -14.44 -11.43 13.58
C ALA A 99 -12.95 -11.18 13.90
N ASN A 100 -12.55 -11.26 15.17
CA ASN A 100 -11.15 -11.18 15.56
C ASN A 100 -10.32 -12.36 15.01
N HIS A 101 -10.90 -13.57 14.94
CA HIS A 101 -10.26 -14.71 14.30
C HIS A 101 -10.05 -14.47 12.79
N ALA A 102 -11.05 -13.95 12.08
CA ALA A 102 -10.93 -13.57 10.68
C ALA A 102 -9.88 -12.45 10.46
N LEU A 103 -9.79 -11.49 11.37
CA LEU A 103 -8.74 -10.47 11.36
C LEU A 103 -7.34 -11.09 11.49
N GLY A 104 -7.16 -12.06 12.40
CA GLY A 104 -5.91 -12.80 12.53
C GLY A 104 -5.51 -13.54 11.25
N GLN A 105 -6.48 -14.19 10.59
CA GLN A 105 -6.25 -14.84 9.29
C GLN A 105 -5.86 -13.83 8.20
N SER A 106 -6.50 -12.66 8.19
CA SER A 106 -6.15 -11.56 7.27
C SER A 106 -4.71 -11.08 7.49
N ALA A 107 -4.27 -10.95 8.75
CA ALA A 107 -2.90 -10.59 9.09
C ALA A 107 -1.89 -11.66 8.65
N ILE A 108 -2.21 -12.95 8.82
CA ILE A 108 -1.36 -14.04 8.32
C ILE A 108 -1.23 -13.97 6.80
N ALA A 109 -2.35 -13.81 6.07
CA ALA A 109 -2.34 -13.70 4.61
C ALA A 109 -1.52 -12.49 4.14
N LEU A 110 -1.61 -11.36 4.85
CA LEU A 110 -0.82 -10.15 4.59
C LEU A 110 0.68 -10.40 4.69
N PHE A 111 1.16 -11.02 5.77
CA PHE A 111 2.59 -11.33 5.94
C PHE A 111 3.07 -12.49 5.08
N ALA A 112 2.17 -13.38 4.64
CA ALA A 112 2.44 -14.38 3.62
C ALA A 112 2.44 -13.78 2.19
N LEU A 113 2.21 -12.46 2.05
CA LEU A 113 2.16 -11.73 0.77
C LEU A 113 1.09 -12.25 -0.20
N VAL A 114 0.00 -12.81 0.34
CA VAL A 114 -1.16 -13.29 -0.42
C VAL A 114 -2.51 -12.71 0.04
N PRO A 115 -2.60 -11.45 0.54
CA PRO A 115 -3.88 -10.91 1.01
C PRO A 115 -4.92 -10.82 -0.10
N ASN A 116 -4.50 -10.54 -1.34
CA ASN A 116 -5.40 -10.44 -2.50
C ASN A 116 -6.18 -11.74 -2.73
N PHE A 117 -5.51 -12.90 -2.69
CA PHE A 117 -6.17 -14.19 -2.87
C PHE A 117 -7.09 -14.52 -1.69
N TYR A 118 -6.67 -14.18 -0.47
CA TYR A 118 -7.46 -14.39 0.73
C TYR A 118 -8.79 -13.63 0.67
N PHE A 119 -8.74 -12.35 0.30
CA PHE A 119 -9.95 -11.52 0.26
C PHE A 119 -10.79 -11.74 -1.01
N TRP A 120 -10.18 -12.09 -2.16
CA TRP A 120 -10.88 -12.48 -3.39
C TRP A 120 -11.92 -13.55 -3.12
N TRP A 121 -11.57 -14.53 -2.30
CA TRP A 121 -12.44 -15.67 -2.01
C TRP A 121 -13.59 -15.35 -1.04
N GLN A 122 -13.64 -14.15 -0.46
CA GLN A 122 -14.57 -13.84 0.61
C GLN A 122 -15.57 -12.74 0.32
N THR A 123 -15.19 -11.70 -0.43
CA THR A 123 -16.08 -10.56 -0.65
C THR A 123 -15.64 -9.76 -1.87
N GLY A 124 -16.58 -9.00 -2.46
CA GLY A 124 -16.25 -7.99 -3.45
C GLY A 124 -15.68 -6.74 -2.78
N TYR A 125 -14.69 -6.09 -3.41
CA TYR A 125 -13.99 -4.93 -2.84
C TYR A 125 -14.91 -3.76 -2.43
N PHE A 126 -16.03 -3.57 -3.16
CA PHE A 126 -17.00 -2.50 -2.93
C PHE A 126 -18.28 -2.95 -2.21
N SER A 127 -18.28 -4.13 -1.58
CA SER A 127 -19.43 -4.61 -0.82
C SER A 127 -19.58 -3.85 0.52
N GLU A 128 -20.77 -3.85 1.12
CA GLU A 128 -20.92 -3.33 2.50
C GLU A 128 -20.12 -4.15 3.52
N GLU A 129 -19.93 -5.45 3.26
CA GLU A 129 -19.13 -6.35 4.09
C GLU A 129 -17.65 -5.95 4.12
N ALA A 130 -17.15 -5.29 3.07
CA ALA A 130 -15.79 -4.76 2.98
C ALA A 130 -15.46 -3.81 4.13
N ALA A 131 -16.43 -2.99 4.56
CA ALA A 131 -16.25 -2.04 5.66
C ALA A 131 -15.95 -2.72 7.01
N SER A 132 -16.31 -4.00 7.15
CA SER A 132 -16.09 -4.76 8.38
C SER A 132 -14.73 -5.47 8.46
N LYS A 133 -13.86 -5.30 7.45
CA LYS A 133 -12.57 -5.97 7.32
C LYS A 133 -11.41 -4.96 7.43
N PRO A 134 -10.83 -4.74 8.63
CA PRO A 134 -9.88 -3.66 8.87
C PRO A 134 -8.61 -3.69 8.01
N LEU A 135 -8.15 -4.89 7.61
CA LEU A 135 -6.95 -5.07 6.79
C LEU A 135 -7.26 -5.18 5.29
N LEU A 136 -8.52 -4.99 4.85
CA LEU A 136 -8.90 -5.12 3.44
C LEU A 136 -8.20 -4.11 2.54
N HIS A 137 -7.91 -2.90 3.03
CA HIS A 137 -7.20 -1.88 2.25
C HIS A 137 -5.73 -2.22 1.95
N THR A 138 -5.22 -3.35 2.46
CA THR A 138 -3.94 -3.93 2.04
C THR A 138 -4.05 -4.79 0.77
N TRP A 139 -5.28 -5.04 0.33
CA TRP A 139 -5.58 -5.59 -0.99
C TRP A 139 -5.44 -4.50 -2.05
N SER A 140 -4.60 -4.77 -3.05
CA SER A 140 -4.48 -4.00 -4.29
C SER A 140 -4.68 -4.88 -5.52
#